data_AF-A0A3R7HNV7-F1
#
_entry.id   AF-A0A3R7HNV7-F1
#
_cell.length_a   1.000
_cell.length_b   1.000
_cell.length_c   1.000
_cell.angle_alpha   90.00
_cell.angle_beta   90.00
_cell.angle_gamma   90.00
#
_symmetry.space_group_name_H-M   'P 1'
#
loop_
_entity.id
_entity.type
_entity.pdbx_description
1 polymer ?
#
loop_
_entity_poly.entity_id
_entity_poly.type
_entity_poly.pdbx_seq_one_letter_code
_entity_poly.pdbx_strand_id
1 'polypeptide(L)' 'MPNHIEVTLTKDDTRALWYAVDWFQTVLNEWRREGIKDDADRAKWDAQHELLLQSKRALRKVNAIRKQQVAACGRAAA' A
#
# COMPACT_ATOMS: atom_id res chain seq x y z
N MET A 1 12.21 24.61 19.48
CA MET A 1 11.71 23.26 19.79
C MET A 1 10.99 22.76 18.53
N PRO A 2 11.47 21.72 17.85
CA PRO A 2 10.75 21.17 16.70
C PRO A 2 9.43 20.54 17.20
N ASN A 3 8.31 21.00 16.65
CA ASN A 3 6.98 20.41 16.88
C ASN A 3 6.94 19.04 16.18
N HIS A 4 7.21 17.97 16.93
CA HIS A 4 6.93 16.62 16.48
C HIS A 4 5.42 16.40 16.56
N ILE A 5 4.72 16.54 15.43
CA ILE A 5 3.34 16.06 15.34
C ILE A 5 3.41 14.54 15.36
N GLU A 6 3.00 13.92 16.47
CA GLU A 6 2.86 12.46 16.55
C GLU A 6 1.68 12.02 15.70
N VAL A 7 1.94 11.74 14.42
CA VAL A 7 0.92 11.19 13.52
C VAL A 7 0.76 9.70 13.81
N THR A 8 -0.36 9.33 14.41
CA THR A 8 -0.74 7.93 14.65
C THR A 8 -1.59 7.42 13.49
N LEU A 9 -1.22 6.27 12.93
CA LEU A 9 -2.03 5.63 11.89
C LEU A 9 -3.27 5.00 12.50
N THR A 10 -4.43 5.30 11.95
CA THR A 10 -5.67 4.62 12.30
C THR A 10 -5.86 3.36 11.46
N LYS A 11 -6.79 2.50 11.88
CA LYS A 11 -7.20 1.34 11.07
C LYS A 11 -7.77 1.80 9.73
N ASP A 12 -8.52 2.90 9.72
CA ASP A 12 -9.14 3.45 8.52
C ASP A 12 -8.11 3.98 7.52
N ASP A 13 -7.03 4.63 7.98
CA ASP A 13 -5.93 5.05 7.10
C ASP A 13 -5.34 3.86 6.36
N THR A 14 -5.00 2.79 7.09
CA THR A 14 -4.44 1.59 6.46
C THR A 14 -5.45 0.90 5.54
N ARG A 15 -6.75 0.94 5.86
CA ARG A 15 -7.81 0.36 5.03
C ARG A 15 -7.98 1.14 3.72
N ALA A 16 -7.98 2.46 3.76
CA ALA A 16 -8.05 3.31 2.57
C ALA A 16 -6.87 3.03 1.63
N LEU A 17 -5.66 2.90 2.19
CA LEU A 17 -4.47 2.55 1.40
C LEU A 17 -4.56 1.16 0.76
N TRP A 18 -5.12 0.18 1.46
CA TRP A 18 -5.39 -1.15 0.88
C TRP A 18 -6.35 -1.08 -0.29
N TYR A 19 -7.46 -0.35 -0.16
CA TYR A 19 -8.41 -0.19 -1.28
C TYR A 19 -7.77 0.46 -2.51
N ALA A 20 -6.89 1.45 -2.32
CA ALA A 20 -6.18 2.07 -3.44
C ALA A 20 -5.26 1.07 -4.17
N VAL A 21 -4.55 0.20 -3.43
CA VAL A 21 -3.68 -0.83 -4.02
C VAL A 21 -4.47 -1.96 -4.66
N ASP A 22 -5.62 -2.34 -4.11
CA ASP A 22 -6.52 -3.32 -4.72
C ASP A 22 -7.18 -2.78 -6.00
N TRP A 23 -7.50 -1.48 -6.02
CA TRP A 23 -7.92 -0.82 -7.25
C TRP A 23 -6.82 -0.88 -8.33
N PHE A 24 -5.57 -0.61 -7.95
CA PHE A 24 -4.44 -0.71 -8.89
C PHE A 24 -4.27 -2.13 -9.47
N GLN A 25 -4.46 -3.18 -8.65
CA GLN A 25 -4.51 -4.56 -9.15
C GLN A 25 -5.63 -4.77 -10.17
N THR A 26 -6.81 -4.19 -9.93
CA THR A 26 -7.97 -4.30 -10.83
C THR A 26 -7.64 -3.67 -12.19
N VAL A 27 -7.02 -2.49 -12.19
CA VAL A 27 -6.57 -1.81 -13.40
C VAL A 27 -5.57 -2.66 -14.20
N LEU A 28 -4.58 -3.29 -13.54
CA LEU A 28 -3.62 -4.15 -14.25
C LEU A 28 -4.23 -5.44 -14.79
N ASN A 29 -5.21 -6.00 -14.09
CA ASN A 29 -5.94 -7.16 -14.57
C ASN A 29 -6.77 -6.81 -15.81
N GLU A 30 -7.39 -5.63 -15.81
CA GLU A 30 -8.15 -5.13 -16.95
C GLU A 30 -7.26 -4.89 -18.17
N TRP A 31 -6.14 -4.19 -18.00
CA TRP A 31 -5.17 -4.00 -19.07
C TRP A 31 -4.68 -5.34 -19.65
N ARG A 32 -4.41 -6.32 -18.79
CA ARG A 32 -4.05 -7.68 -19.25
C ARG A 32 -5.18 -8.35 -20.04
N ARG A 33 -6.45 -8.09 -19.67
CA ARG A 33 -7.65 -8.62 -20.35
C ARG A 33 -7.87 -7.97 -21.72
N GLU A 34 -7.66 -6.67 -21.83
CA GLU A 34 -7.73 -5.93 -23.10
C GLU A 34 -6.67 -6.40 -24.11
N GLY A 35 -5.57 -6.98 -23.61
CA GLY A 35 -4.53 -7.58 -24.41
C GLY A 35 -3.33 -6.65 -24.59
N ILE A 36 -2.14 -7.24 -24.44
CA ILE A 36 -0.87 -6.54 -24.61
C ILE A 36 -0.59 -6.38 -26.10
N LYS A 37 -0.41 -5.15 -26.57
CA LYS A 37 -0.39 -4.81 -28.01
C LYS A 37 0.98 -4.99 -28.65
N ASP A 38 2.04 -4.68 -27.92
CA ASP A 38 3.42 -4.75 -28.38
C ASP A 38 4.38 -4.95 -27.19
N ASP A 39 5.68 -5.07 -27.48
CA ASP A 39 6.71 -5.29 -26.45
C ASP A 39 6.89 -4.07 -25.53
N ALA A 40 6.62 -2.85 -26.02
CA ALA A 40 6.69 -1.65 -25.20
C ALA A 40 5.54 -1.59 -24.19
N ASP A 41 4.34 -2.00 -24.62
CA ASP A 41 3.16 -2.17 -23.78
C ASP A 41 3.39 -3.26 -22.73
N ARG A 42 4.01 -4.39 -23.13
CA ARG A 42 4.45 -5.45 -22.21
C ARG A 42 5.38 -4.91 -21.13
N ALA A 43 6.44 -4.20 -21.53
CA ALA A 43 7.42 -3.65 -20.60
C ALA A 43 6.79 -2.67 -19.60
N LYS A 44 5.81 -1.85 -20.06
CA LYS A 44 5.06 -0.97 -19.17
C LYS A 44 4.19 -1.77 -18.20
N TRP A 45 3.47 -2.78 -18.67
CA TRP A 45 2.67 -3.64 -17.79
C TRP A 45 3.54 -4.31 -16.72
N ASP A 46 4.69 -4.88 -17.11
CA ASP A 46 5.63 -5.53 -16.19
C ASP A 46 6.16 -4.56 -15.13
N ALA A 47 6.54 -3.34 -15.53
CA ALA A 47 7.00 -2.30 -14.60
C ALA A 47 5.91 -1.91 -13.59
N GLN A 48 4.66 -1.75 -14.05
CA GLN A 48 3.54 -1.44 -13.16
C GLN A 48 3.18 -2.62 -12.26
N HIS A 49 3.29 -3.85 -12.74
CA HIS A 49 3.08 -5.05 -11.95
C HIS A 49 4.12 -5.18 -10.83
N GLU A 50 5.39 -4.90 -11.10
CA GLU A 50 6.44 -4.85 -10.06
C GLU A 50 6.16 -3.75 -9.03
N LEU A 51 5.75 -2.56 -9.48
CA LEU A 51 5.35 -1.47 -8.58
C LEU A 51 4.18 -1.88 -7.67
N LEU A 52 3.20 -2.63 -8.19
CA LEU A 52 2.08 -3.15 -7.40
C LEU A 52 2.57 -4.13 -6.31
N LEU A 53 3.51 -5.03 -6.63
CA LEU A 53 4.08 -5.96 -5.66
C LEU A 53 4.84 -5.22 -4.55
N GLN A 54 5.63 -4.20 -4.91
CA GLN A 54 6.33 -3.35 -3.96
C GLN A 54 5.34 -2.58 -3.07
N SER A 55 4.29 -2.03 -3.66
CA SER A 55 3.21 -1.33 -2.94
C SER A 55 2.54 -2.24 -1.92
N LYS A 56 2.17 -3.47 -2.29
CA LYS A 56 1.61 -4.47 -1.36
C LYS A 56 2.57 -4.80 -0.22
N ARG A 57 3.87 -4.95 -0.50
CA ARG A 57 4.89 -5.19 0.53
C ARG A 57 5.02 -3.99 1.48
N ALA A 58 5.00 -2.78 0.96
CA ALA A 58 5.04 -1.56 1.76
C ALA A 58 3.81 -1.45 2.68
N LEU A 59 2.60 -1.73 2.18
CA LEU A 59 1.38 -1.70 3.00
C LEU A 59 1.40 -2.70 4.16
N ARG A 60 2.00 -3.88 3.97
CA ARG A 60 2.21 -4.82 5.09
C ARG A 60 3.09 -4.22 6.17
N LYS A 61 4.15 -3.49 5.81
CA LYS A 61 5.00 -2.76 6.76
C LYS A 61 4.23 -1.65 7.47
N VAL A 62 3.45 -0.85 6.73
CA VAL A 62 2.60 0.22 7.31
C VAL A 62 1.60 -0.35 8.31
N ASN A 63 0.94 -1.46 8.00
CA ASN A 63 0.03 -2.11 8.94
C ASN A 63 0.75 -2.70 10.17
N ALA A 64 2.00 -3.17 10.02
CA ALA A 64 2.81 -3.59 11.15
C ALA A 64 3.16 -2.41 12.07
N ILE A 65 3.56 -1.27 11.49
CA ILE A 65 3.83 -0.02 12.23
C ILE A 65 2.58 0.42 12.99
N ARG A 66 1.41 0.44 12.33
CA ARG A 66 0.13 0.75 12.99
C ARG A 66 -0.12 -0.15 14.20
N LYS A 67 0.07 -1.46 14.06
CA LYS A 67 -0.11 -2.41 15.18
C LYS A 67 0.88 -2.15 16.31
N GLN A 68 2.13 -1.79 16.00
CA GLN A 68 3.13 -1.42 16.99
C GLN A 68 2.76 -0.13 17.72
N GLN A 69 2.24 0.89 17.04
CA GLN A 69 1.74 2.13 17.64
C GLN A 69 0.61 1.85 18.63
N VAL A 70 -0.36 1.00 18.26
CA VAL A 70 -1.45 0.58 19.17
C VAL A 70 -0.92 -0.16 20.39
N ALA A 71 0.03 -1.10 20.21
CA ALA A 71 0.61 -1.86 21.32
C ALA A 71 1.49 -1.00 22.25
N ALA A 72 2.16 0.02 21.72
CA ALA A 72 2.94 0.97 22.52
C ALA A 72 2.02 1.88 23.36
N CYS A 73 0.94 2.40 22.77
CA CYS A 73 -0.06 3.19 23.48
C CYS A 73 -0.76 2.39 24.58
N GLY A 74 -1.13 1.14 24.31
CA GLY A 74 -1.75 0.24 25.31
C GLY A 74 -0.83 -0.16 26.48
N ARG A 75 0.49 -0.13 26.29
CA ARG A 75 1.48 -0.39 27.37
C ARG A 75 1.81 0.85 28.21
N ALA A 76 1.58 2.06 27.70
CA ALA A 76 1.77 3.29 28.45
C ALA A 76 0.61 3.59 29.44
N ALA A 77 -0.50 2.85 29.33
CA ALA A 77 -1.71 3.02 30.14
C ALA A 77 -1.85 1.98 31.28
N ALA A 78 -0.84 1.12 31.48
CA ALA A 78 -0.78 0.08 32.53
C ALA A 78 0.42 0.34 33.43
#